data_AF-A0A1B0DEI7-F1
#
_entry.id   AF-A0A1B0DEI7-F1
#
_cell.length_a   1.000
_cell.length_b   1.000
_cell.length_c   1.000
_cell.angle_alpha   90.00
_cell.angle_beta   90.00
_cell.angle_gamma   90.00
#
_symmetry.space_group_name_H-M   'P 1'
#
loop_
_entity.id
_entity.type
_entity.pdbx_description
1 polymer ?
#
loop_
_entity_poly.entity_id
_entity_poly.type
_entity_poly.pdbx_seq_one_letter_code
_entity_poly.pdbx_strand_id
1 'polypeptide(L)'
;MSLSRFRLITFDVTDTLLQFRTSPGKQFGEVGEMLGLLGSGSDKKQLSAKYKANWHRMNQAHPNFGLKTNIGWENWWRQLIIGSFRETGAQEPEEKLMRIADHVVDMFKTSTSWQHCYGSVEFLNYLKLKQQIGTK
;
A
#
# COMPACT_ATOMS: atom_id res chain seq x y z
N MET A 1 -25.01 -18.14 -14.32
CA MET A 1 -24.04 -19.21 -14.68
C MET A 1 -23.73 -20.04 -13.44
N SER A 2 -23.54 -21.36 -13.55
CA SER A 2 -23.17 -22.20 -12.39
C SER A 2 -21.67 -22.14 -12.11
N LEU A 3 -21.32 -21.85 -10.85
CA LEU A 3 -19.94 -21.87 -10.35
C LEU A 3 -19.38 -23.29 -10.14
N SER A 4 -20.23 -24.32 -10.19
CA SER A 4 -19.85 -25.74 -9.98
C SER A 4 -18.87 -26.29 -11.02
N ARG A 5 -18.67 -25.61 -12.16
CA ARG A 5 -17.73 -26.02 -13.21
C ARG A 5 -16.27 -25.66 -12.90
N PHE A 6 -16.05 -24.72 -11.98
CA PHE A 6 -14.71 -24.22 -11.68
C PHE A 6 -14.09 -25.04 -10.55
N ARG A 7 -12.90 -25.58 -10.79
CA ARG A 7 -12.15 -26.40 -9.81
C ARG A 7 -11.20 -25.58 -8.94
N LEU A 8 -10.83 -24.40 -9.42
CA LEU A 8 -9.94 -23.46 -8.75
C LEU A 8 -10.39 -22.04 -9.08
N ILE A 9 -10.47 -21.20 -8.06
CA ILE A 9 -10.69 -19.77 -8.18
C ILE A 9 -9.56 -19.10 -7.41
N THR A 10 -8.75 -18.32 -8.11
CA THR A 10 -7.68 -17.51 -7.51
C THR A 10 -8.11 -16.05 -7.49
N PHE A 11 -7.62 -15.31 -6.51
CA PHE A 11 -7.91 -13.90 -6.33
C PHE A 11 -6.60 -13.12 -6.26
N ASP A 12 -6.55 -12.01 -6.98
CA ASP A 12 -5.73 -10.89 -6.53
C ASP A 12 -6.38 -10.27 -5.28
N VAL A 13 -5.57 -9.58 -4.47
CA VAL A 13 -6.06 -9.04 -3.18
C VAL A 13 -6.49 -7.59 -3.33
N THR A 14 -5.63 -6.73 -3.86
CA THR A 14 -5.84 -5.28 -3.86
C THR A 14 -6.97 -4.88 -4.81
N ASP A 15 -7.88 -4.04 -4.30
CA ASP A 15 -9.12 -3.59 -4.95
C ASP A 15 -10.06 -4.73 -5.43
N THR A 16 -9.79 -5.96 -5.01
CA THR A 16 -10.62 -7.16 -5.27
C THR A 16 -11.21 -7.70 -3.98
N LEU A 17 -10.36 -8.01 -2.99
CA LEU A 17 -10.77 -8.48 -1.67
C LEU A 17 -10.57 -7.40 -0.60
N LEU A 18 -9.43 -6.69 -0.68
CA LEU A 18 -9.08 -5.59 0.22
C LEU A 18 -8.79 -4.33 -0.60
N GLN A 19 -9.21 -3.19 -0.09
CA GLN A 19 -8.89 -1.88 -0.63
C GLN A 19 -8.23 -1.01 0.45
N PHE A 20 -7.50 0.01 0.04
CA PHE A 20 -6.96 0.97 0.99
C PHE A 20 -8.09 1.77 1.66
N ARG A 21 -7.98 2.05 2.96
CA ARG A 21 -8.95 2.92 3.66
C ARG A 21 -8.95 4.34 3.10
N THR A 22 -7.77 4.83 2.78
CA THR A 22 -7.50 6.10 2.11
C THR A 22 -6.32 5.90 1.16
N SER A 23 -6.11 6.79 0.18
CA SER A 23 -5.00 6.64 -0.76
C SER A 23 -3.64 6.58 -0.04
N PRO A 24 -2.66 5.80 -0.53
CA PRO A 24 -1.36 5.66 0.17
C PRO A 24 -0.67 6.99 0.44
N GLY A 25 -0.68 7.92 -0.52
CA GLY A 25 -0.12 9.26 -0.34
C GLY A 25 -0.82 10.09 0.75
N LYS A 26 -2.12 9.88 0.99
CA LYS A 26 -2.84 10.51 2.10
C LYS A 26 -2.41 9.90 3.45
N GLN A 27 -2.28 8.58 3.53
CA GLN A 27 -1.79 7.90 4.73
C GLN A 27 -0.35 8.34 5.09
N PHE A 28 0.52 8.53 4.09
CA PHE A 28 1.86 9.07 4.31
C PHE A 28 1.80 10.48 4.90
N GLY A 29 0.86 11.32 4.42
CA GLY A 29 0.67 12.69 4.89
C GLY A 29 0.14 12.75 6.33
N GLU A 30 -0.72 11.82 6.71
CA GLU A 30 -1.22 11.68 8.08
C GLU A 30 -0.08 11.28 9.04
N VAL A 31 0.79 10.33 8.64
CA VAL A 31 1.99 9.98 9.42
C VAL A 31 2.97 11.15 9.49
N GLY A 32 3.21 11.85 8.38
CA GLY A 32 4.09 13.01 8.33
C GLY A 32 3.64 14.14 9.25
N GLU A 33 2.34 14.43 9.31
CA GLU A 33 1.77 15.41 10.23
C GLU A 33 1.92 14.96 11.70
N MET A 34 1.57 13.71 12.01
CA MET A 34 1.69 13.16 13.36
C MET A 34 3.12 13.26 13.91
N LEU A 35 4.12 13.15 13.03
CA LEU A 35 5.55 13.18 13.38
C LEU A 35 6.21 14.55 13.19
N GLY A 36 5.39 15.59 12.92
CA GLY A 36 5.82 16.98 12.81
C GLY A 36 6.71 17.28 11.59
N LEU A 37 6.63 16.45 10.54
CA LEU A 37 7.36 16.65 9.27
C LEU A 37 6.62 17.60 8.30
N LEU A 38 5.31 17.79 8.50
CA LEU A 38 4.45 18.57 7.63
C LEU A 38 3.79 19.67 8.46
N GLY A 39 3.91 20.93 8.02
CA GLY A 39 3.45 22.10 8.77
C GLY A 39 2.02 22.53 8.44
N SER A 40 1.46 22.09 7.30
CA SER A 40 0.16 22.56 6.81
C SER A 40 -0.62 21.54 5.96
N GLY A 41 -1.92 21.78 5.77
CA GLY A 41 -2.78 20.94 4.92
C GLY A 41 -2.43 20.93 3.42
N SER A 42 -1.70 21.95 2.92
CA SER A 42 -1.18 21.96 1.54
C SER A 42 -0.09 20.92 1.33
N ASP A 43 0.70 20.62 2.36
CA ASP A 43 1.83 19.69 2.25
C ASP A 43 1.35 18.25 2.04
N LYS A 44 0.18 17.89 2.60
CA LYS A 44 -0.45 16.57 2.38
C LYS A 44 -0.87 16.34 0.93
N LYS A 45 -1.45 17.36 0.29
CA LYS A 45 -1.86 17.29 -1.13
C LYS A 45 -0.64 17.20 -2.03
N GLN A 46 0.39 17.98 -1.73
CA GLN A 46 1.67 17.90 -2.44
C GLN A 46 2.30 16.52 -2.26
N LEU A 47 2.30 15.96 -1.05
CA LEU A 47 2.88 14.64 -0.77
C LEU A 47 2.22 13.53 -1.60
N SER A 48 0.90 13.55 -1.77
CA SER A 48 0.22 12.57 -2.64
C SER A 48 0.68 12.67 -4.10
N ALA A 49 0.90 13.88 -4.61
CA ALA A 49 1.41 14.10 -5.96
C ALA A 49 2.89 13.68 -6.09
N LYS A 50 3.73 14.03 -5.11
CA LYS A 50 5.16 13.64 -5.07
C LYS A 50 5.33 12.14 -4.92
N TYR A 51 4.51 11.50 -4.09
CA TYR A 51 4.41 10.03 -4.00
C TYR A 51 4.18 9.40 -5.36
N LYS A 52 3.17 9.86 -6.11
CA LYS A 52 2.86 9.31 -7.43
C LYS A 52 4.03 9.49 -8.41
N ALA A 53 4.65 10.66 -8.42
CA ALA A 53 5.81 10.94 -9.26
C ALA A 53 7.02 10.05 -8.91
N ASN A 54 7.31 9.88 -7.62
CA ASN A 54 8.36 8.97 -7.16
C ASN A 54 8.04 7.51 -7.43
N TRP A 55 6.78 7.10 -7.32
CA TRP A 55 6.38 5.73 -7.62
C TRP A 55 6.66 5.39 -9.08
N HIS A 56 6.38 6.31 -10.01
CA HIS A 56 6.74 6.13 -11.42
C HIS A 56 8.25 6.02 -11.62
N ARG A 57 9.04 6.89 -10.99
CA ARG A 57 10.51 6.84 -11.08
C ARG A 57 11.09 5.56 -10.49
N MET A 58 10.60 5.13 -9.33
CA MET A 58 11.03 3.88 -8.67
C MET A 58 10.68 2.65 -9.50
N ASN A 59 9.53 2.62 -10.17
CA ASN A 59 9.19 1.51 -11.06
C ASN A 59 10.04 1.48 -12.34
N GLN A 60 10.44 2.64 -12.85
CA GLN A 60 11.33 2.73 -14.01
C GLN A 60 12.77 2.34 -13.65
N ALA A 61 13.31 2.86 -12.54
CA ALA A 61 14.68 2.63 -12.12
C ALA A 61 14.88 1.25 -11.46
N HIS A 62 13.90 0.80 -10.68
CA HIS A 62 13.96 -0.40 -9.85
C HIS A 62 12.69 -1.25 -10.03
N PRO A 63 12.42 -1.81 -11.22
CA PRO A 63 11.21 -2.57 -11.49
C PRO A 63 11.09 -3.81 -10.60
N ASN A 64 9.86 -4.27 -10.40
CA ASN A 64 9.52 -5.40 -9.52
C ASN A 64 10.17 -5.27 -8.14
N PHE A 65 9.93 -4.14 -7.49
CA PHE A 65 10.42 -3.82 -6.14
C PHE A 65 11.94 -3.96 -5.99
N GLY A 66 12.68 -3.67 -7.07
CA GLY A 66 14.14 -3.72 -7.07
C GLY A 66 14.73 -5.13 -7.15
N LEU A 67 13.97 -6.14 -7.61
CA LEU A 67 14.45 -7.53 -7.73
C LEU A 67 15.77 -7.62 -8.52
N LYS A 68 15.85 -6.96 -9.69
CA LYS A 68 17.03 -7.02 -10.57
C LYS A 68 18.13 -6.04 -10.18
N THR A 69 17.79 -4.98 -9.45
CA THR A 69 18.75 -3.98 -8.96
C THR A 69 19.27 -4.31 -7.56
N ASN A 70 18.85 -5.44 -6.99
CA ASN A 70 19.30 -5.98 -5.72
C ASN A 70 19.15 -5.03 -4.52
N ILE A 71 18.16 -4.14 -4.53
CA ILE A 71 17.88 -3.27 -3.38
C ILE A 71 16.91 -3.92 -2.39
N GLY A 72 16.10 -4.88 -2.85
CA GLY A 72 15.07 -5.55 -2.04
C GLY A 72 13.80 -4.71 -1.87
N TRP A 73 12.68 -5.39 -1.66
CA TRP A 73 11.36 -4.74 -1.64
C TRP A 73 11.18 -3.76 -0.48
N GLU A 74 11.77 -4.04 0.69
CA GLU A 74 11.67 -3.13 1.84
C GLU A 74 12.37 -1.80 1.56
N ASN A 75 13.62 -1.85 1.08
CA ASN A 75 14.34 -0.63 0.74
C ASN A 75 13.74 0.08 -0.46
N TRP A 76 13.13 -0.64 -1.39
CA TRP A 76 12.36 -0.03 -2.47
C TRP A 76 11.25 0.87 -1.91
N TRP A 77 10.47 0.37 -0.94
CA TRP A 77 9.44 1.19 -0.28
C TRP A 77 10.03 2.30 0.59
N ARG A 78 11.10 2.03 1.34
CA ARG A 78 11.78 3.07 2.15
C ARG A 78 12.22 4.25 1.28
N GLN A 79 12.92 3.97 0.18
CA GLN A 79 13.40 5.01 -0.75
C GLN A 79 12.23 5.79 -1.38
N LEU A 80 11.15 5.11 -1.75
CA LEU A 80 9.94 5.76 -2.25
C LEU A 80 9.35 6.73 -1.22
N ILE A 81 9.21 6.30 0.04
CA ILE A 81 8.64 7.10 1.12
C ILE A 81 9.53 8.31 1.44
N ILE A 82 10.82 8.08 1.66
CA ILE A 82 11.81 9.12 1.97
C ILE A 82 11.88 10.14 0.84
N GLY A 83 12.00 9.68 -0.41
CA GLY A 83 12.00 10.56 -1.58
C GLY A 83 10.74 11.41 -1.68
N SER A 84 9.58 10.88 -1.25
CA SER A 84 8.33 11.63 -1.26
C SER A 84 8.31 12.76 -0.25
N PHE A 85 8.81 12.52 0.97
CA PHE A 85 8.98 13.56 1.98
C PHE A 85 10.04 14.61 1.60
N ARG A 86 11.18 14.17 1.03
CA ARG A 86 12.22 15.09 0.55
C ARG A 86 11.69 16.05 -0.51
N GLU A 87 10.86 15.57 -1.43
CA GLU A 87 10.27 16.39 -2.48
C GLU A 87 9.16 17.35 -2.02
N THR A 88 8.63 17.14 -0.81
CA THR A 88 7.79 18.13 -0.13
C THR A 88 8.60 19.14 0.70
N GLY A 89 9.92 19.05 0.68
CA GLY A 89 10.82 19.99 1.35
C GLY A 89 11.35 19.55 2.72
N ALA A 90 11.08 18.30 3.14
CA ALA A 90 11.57 17.77 4.43
C ALA A 90 13.10 17.85 4.54
N GLN A 91 13.59 18.54 5.57
CA GLN A 91 15.02 18.78 5.86
C GLN A 91 15.57 17.86 6.96
N GLU A 92 14.76 16.93 7.43
CA GLU A 92 15.06 16.09 8.58
C GLU A 92 16.26 15.18 8.31
N PRO A 93 17.00 14.80 9.36
CA PRO A 93 18.10 13.84 9.21
C PRO A 93 17.62 12.53 8.61
N GLU A 94 18.48 11.88 7.81
CA GLU A 94 18.17 10.62 7.13
C GLU A 94 17.70 9.53 8.10
N GLU A 95 18.31 9.45 9.28
CA GLU A 95 17.91 8.51 10.33
C GLU A 95 16.45 8.70 10.77
N LYS A 96 16.00 9.95 10.89
CA LYS A 96 14.61 10.25 11.24
C LYS A 96 13.68 9.81 10.11
N LEU A 97 14.00 10.12 8.86
CA LEU A 97 13.17 9.73 7.72
C LEU A 97 13.13 8.20 7.51
N MET A 98 14.22 7.50 7.80
CA MET A 98 14.28 6.03 7.78
C MET A 98 13.33 5.41 8.80
N ARG A 99 13.36 5.88 10.06
CA ARG A 99 12.41 5.42 11.11
C ARG A 99 10.95 5.65 10.71
N ILE A 100 10.68 6.77 10.04
CA ILE A 100 9.35 7.11 9.56
C ILE A 100 8.94 6.20 8.42
N ALA A 101 9.85 5.93 7.49
CA ALA A 101 9.62 5.00 6.40
C ALA A 101 9.34 3.58 6.91
N ASP A 102 10.10 3.10 7.91
CA ASP A 102 9.86 1.82 8.57
C ASP A 102 8.47 1.78 9.22
N HIS A 103 8.11 2.82 9.98
CA HIS A 103 6.79 2.92 10.60
C HIS A 103 5.65 2.89 9.56
N VAL A 104 5.82 3.62 8.45
CA VAL A 104 4.85 3.60 7.35
C VAL A 104 4.77 2.19 6.74
N VAL A 105 5.89 1.54 6.43
CA VAL A 105 5.88 0.17 5.88
C VAL A 105 5.18 -0.80 6.84
N ASP A 106 5.43 -0.70 8.14
CA ASP A 106 4.78 -1.55 9.14
C ASP A 106 3.28 -1.29 9.28
N MET A 107 2.86 -0.03 9.19
CA MET A 107 1.43 0.32 9.18
C MET A 107 0.68 -0.39 8.05
N PHE A 108 1.26 -0.45 6.85
CA PHE A 108 0.67 -1.13 5.68
C PHE A 108 0.63 -2.66 5.81
N LYS A 109 1.27 -3.26 6.81
CA LYS A 109 1.13 -4.70 7.14
C LYS A 109 -0.10 -5.00 8.00
N THR A 110 -0.79 -3.96 8.48
CA THR A 110 -1.89 -4.09 9.46
C THR A 110 -3.23 -3.63 8.89
N SER A 111 -4.33 -3.96 9.57
CA SER A 111 -5.68 -3.51 9.20
C SER A 111 -5.91 -1.99 9.28
N THR A 112 -4.93 -1.23 9.79
CA THR A 112 -4.96 0.24 9.80
C THR A 112 -5.01 0.80 8.38
N SER A 113 -4.27 0.21 7.43
CA SER A 113 -4.23 0.70 6.04
C SER A 113 -5.29 0.10 5.12
N TRP A 114 -5.94 -0.99 5.54
CA TRP A 114 -6.79 -1.84 4.70
C TRP A 114 -8.21 -1.98 5.22
N GLN A 115 -9.15 -2.11 4.30
CA GLN A 115 -10.54 -2.50 4.58
C GLN A 115 -11.05 -3.47 3.52
N HIS A 116 -12.09 -4.23 3.84
CA HIS A 116 -12.73 -5.12 2.87
C HIS A 116 -13.34 -4.35 1.70
N CYS A 117 -13.21 -4.90 0.49
CA CYS A 117 -14.05 -4.48 -0.63
C CYS A 117 -15.50 -4.87 -0.35
N TYR A 118 -16.45 -4.09 -0.86
CA TYR A 118 -17.88 -4.39 -0.70
C TYR A 118 -18.21 -5.78 -1.24
N GLY A 119 -18.92 -6.60 -0.45
CA GLY A 119 -19.33 -7.94 -0.84
C GLY A 119 -18.24 -9.00 -0.82
N SER A 120 -16.98 -8.65 -0.53
CA SER A 120 -15.85 -9.60 -0.58
C SER A 120 -16.00 -10.73 0.45
N VAL A 121 -16.38 -10.40 1.68
CA VAL A 121 -16.57 -11.38 2.76
C VAL A 121 -17.75 -12.30 2.46
N GLU A 122 -18.87 -11.74 2.02
CA GLU A 122 -20.08 -12.47 1.66
C GLU A 122 -19.82 -13.42 0.49
N PHE A 123 -19.08 -12.96 -0.52
CA PHE A 123 -18.74 -13.76 -1.69
C PHE A 123 -17.82 -14.92 -1.33
N LEU A 124 -16.77 -14.69 -0.53
CA LEU A 124 -15.87 -15.75 -0.06
C LEU A 124 -16.61 -16.77 0.81
N ASN A 125 -17.52 -16.32 1.70
CA ASN A 125 -18.36 -17.22 2.49
C ASN A 125 -19.30 -18.06 1.60
N TYR A 126 -19.88 -17.45 0.57
CA TYR A 126 -20.70 -18.15 -0.40
C TYR A 126 -19.91 -19.25 -1.15
N LEU A 127 -18.69 -18.95 -1.60
CA LEU A 127 -17.83 -19.93 -2.27
C LEU A 127 -17.46 -21.09 -1.34
N LYS A 128 -17.13 -20.80 -0.08
CA LYS A 128 -16.84 -21.81 0.94
C LYS A 128 -18.02 -22.74 1.19
N LEU A 129 -19.23 -22.19 1.31
CA LEU A 129 -20.46 -22.99 1.47
C LEU A 129 -20.73 -23.88 0.26
N LYS A 130 -20.53 -23.37 -0.96
CA LYS A 130 -20.70 -24.15 -2.19
C LYS A 130 -19.72 -25.31 -2.29
N GLN A 131 -18.46 -25.12 -1.88
CA GLN A 131 -17.48 -26.19 -1.82
C GLN A 131 -17.92 -27.30 -0.86
N GLN A 132 -18.40 -26.94 0.34
CA GLN A 132 -18.84 -27.91 1.35
C GLN A 132 -20.05 -28.73 0.89
N ILE A 133 -20.99 -28.12 0.17
CA ILE A 133 -22.20 -28.79 -0.32
C ILE A 133 -21.87 -29.71 -1.51
N GLY A 134 -20.97 -29.30 -2.42
CA GLY A 134 -20.60 -30.10 -3.59
C GLY A 134 -19.65 -31.28 -3.31
N THR A 135 -19.22 -31.45 -2.06
CA THR A 135 -18.36 -32.57 -1.63
C THR A 135 -19.15 -33.68 -0.90
N LYS A 136 -20.48 -33.53 -0.79
CA LYS A 136 -21.41 -34.58 -0.35
C LYS A 136 -22.13 -35.18 -1.57
#